data_AF-A0A2R6S3V8-F1
#
_entry.id   AF-A0A2R6S3V8-F1
#
_cell.length_a   1.000
_cell.length_b   1.000
_cell.length_c   1.000
_cell.angle_alpha   90.00
_cell.angle_beta   90.00
_cell.angle_gamma   90.00
#
_symmetry.space_group_name_H-M   'P 1'
#
loop_
_entity.id
_entity.type
_entity.pdbx_description
1 polymer ?
#
loop_
_entity_poly.entity_id
_entity_poly.type
_entity_poly.pdbx_seq_one_letter_code
_entity_poly.pdbx_strand_id
1 'polypeptide(L)'
;MEYDEDVLSFQGKQKTAVETFEKREQTLKGLEDALRQKDEELNGEKGILQQLKVELEEREAAIAVREEQSTLLSAFAQIENADQTLKRLEDIFSCSLACPYSLASPGCGHSFCAMCILQWFFSGLHRGCGGWHEDPMCPLCRAVLPVPGNIESCPFTPNRLADEIIQQYLNELASVPALPDEDGSIIDQNTSKGKGKGKSLPEYEIVPWREGGSARRDWLERERAGRLKMEYLTSNWVTLFKYQFIEFKDSIGA
;
A
#
# COMPACT_ATOMS: atom_id res chain seq x y z
N MET A 1 -3.97 109.84 27.89
CA MET A 1 -2.99 109.58 26.80
C MET A 1 -2.83 108.06 26.73
N GLU A 2 -3.93 107.36 26.42
CA GLU A 2 -4.13 105.92 26.73
C GLU A 2 -4.63 105.14 25.50
N TYR A 3 -4.80 105.82 24.35
CA TYR A 3 -5.37 105.25 23.13
C TYR A 3 -4.31 104.65 22.17
N ASP A 4 -3.02 104.89 22.39
CA ASP A 4 -1.95 104.41 21.50
C ASP A 4 -1.37 103.04 21.91
N GLU A 5 -1.44 102.66 23.19
CA GLU A 5 -0.95 101.34 23.64
C GLU A 5 -1.86 100.18 23.19
N ASP A 6 -3.18 100.41 23.14
CA ASP A 6 -4.14 99.37 22.73
C ASP A 6 -4.10 99.06 21.22
N VAL A 7 -3.82 100.07 20.38
CA VAL A 7 -3.68 99.89 18.92
C VAL A 7 -2.37 99.17 18.58
N LEU A 8 -1.28 99.50 19.27
CA LEU A 8 0.01 98.80 19.13
C LEU A 8 -0.04 97.37 19.67
N SER A 9 -0.76 97.13 20.78
CA SER A 9 -1.07 95.81 21.35
C SER A 9 -1.88 94.94 20.38
N PHE A 10 -2.87 95.52 19.69
CA PHE A 10 -3.69 94.83 18.70
C PHE A 10 -2.89 94.48 17.43
N GLN A 11 -2.10 95.41 16.90
CA GLN A 11 -1.22 95.16 15.74
C GLN A 11 -0.12 94.11 16.05
N GLY A 12 0.44 94.13 17.27
CA GLY A 12 1.39 93.11 17.74
C GLY A 12 0.78 91.71 17.85
N LYS A 13 -0.46 91.60 18.35
CA LYS A 13 -1.25 90.35 18.40
C LYS A 13 -1.63 89.84 17.01
N GLN A 14 -1.96 90.76 16.10
CA GLN A 14 -2.31 90.43 14.71
C GLN A 14 -1.09 89.92 13.94
N LYS A 15 0.08 90.52 14.15
CA LYS A 15 1.36 90.08 13.55
C LYS A 15 1.79 88.71 14.08
N THR A 16 1.69 88.47 15.39
CA THR A 16 2.00 87.16 15.98
C THR A 16 1.02 86.07 15.52
N ALA A 17 -0.25 86.40 15.31
CA ALA A 17 -1.26 85.48 14.74
C ALA A 17 -0.94 85.09 13.28
N VAL A 18 -0.47 86.04 12.46
CA VAL A 18 -0.04 85.78 11.08
C VAL A 18 1.21 84.90 11.06
N GLU A 19 2.22 85.21 11.87
CA GLU A 19 3.44 84.40 11.98
C GLU A 19 3.16 82.97 12.49
N THR A 20 2.16 82.78 13.35
CA THR A 20 1.73 81.43 13.78
C THR A 20 0.95 80.69 12.71
N PHE A 21 0.15 81.39 11.89
CA PHE A 21 -0.52 80.82 10.73
C PHE A 21 0.48 80.37 9.66
N GLU A 22 1.47 81.20 9.31
CA GLU A 22 2.54 80.85 8.37
C GLU A 22 3.34 79.63 8.84
N LYS A 23 3.68 79.56 10.13
CA LYS A 23 4.36 78.38 10.71
C LYS A 23 3.50 77.11 10.61
N ARG A 24 2.18 77.23 10.83
CA ARG A 24 1.25 76.09 10.69
C ARG A 24 1.12 75.65 9.24
N GLU A 25 1.05 76.58 8.31
CA GLU A 25 0.98 76.31 6.87
C GLU A 25 2.26 75.60 6.39
N GLN A 26 3.44 76.06 6.81
CA GLN A 26 4.71 75.36 6.53
C GLN A 26 4.75 73.96 7.13
N THR A 27 4.24 73.78 8.36
CA THR A 27 4.19 72.46 9.02
C THR A 27 3.23 71.51 8.30
N LEU A 28 2.06 71.99 7.90
CA LEU A 28 1.07 71.20 7.13
C LEU A 28 1.64 70.77 5.77
N LYS A 29 2.32 71.68 5.07
CA LYS A 29 2.97 71.38 3.80
C LYS A 29 4.05 70.30 3.94
N GLY A 30 4.85 70.38 5.01
CA GLY A 30 5.84 69.33 5.32
C GLY A 30 5.20 67.96 5.64
N LEU A 31 4.04 67.95 6.30
CA LEU A 31 3.28 66.72 6.54
C LEU A 31 2.67 66.15 5.25
N GLU A 32 2.16 66.99 4.35
CA GLU A 32 1.65 66.57 3.04
C GLU A 32 2.74 65.94 2.18
N ASP A 33 3.92 66.55 2.12
CA ASP A 33 5.08 66.00 1.40
C ASP A 33 5.53 64.65 1.99
N ALA A 34 5.56 64.54 3.32
CA ALA A 34 5.90 63.28 4.01
C ALA A 34 4.85 62.17 3.77
N LEU A 35 3.57 62.51 3.73
CA LEU A 35 2.49 61.58 3.38
C LEU A 35 2.60 61.12 1.93
N ARG A 36 2.88 62.03 0.99
CA ARG A 36 3.09 61.67 -0.42
C ARG A 36 4.26 60.70 -0.58
N GLN A 37 5.37 60.96 0.10
CA GLN A 37 6.53 60.06 0.09
C GLN A 37 6.18 58.67 0.65
N LYS A 38 5.42 58.61 1.75
CA LYS A 38 4.92 57.35 2.32
C LYS A 38 4.00 56.58 1.37
N ASP A 39 3.11 57.28 0.65
CA ASP A 39 2.23 56.65 -0.34
C ASP A 39 3.00 56.09 -1.52
N GLU A 40 4.05 56.77 -1.98
CA GLU A 40 4.95 56.27 -3.04
C GLU A 40 5.71 55.02 -2.58
N GLU A 41 6.25 55.01 -1.35
CA GLU A 41 6.90 53.85 -0.74
C GLU A 41 5.93 52.65 -0.61
N LEU A 42 4.74 52.87 -0.07
CA LEU A 42 3.71 51.82 0.08
C LEU A 42 3.27 51.24 -1.26
N ASN A 43 3.14 52.07 -2.30
CA ASN A 43 2.81 51.60 -3.64
C ASN A 43 3.95 50.78 -4.25
N GLY A 44 5.20 51.16 -4.00
CA GLY A 44 6.38 50.36 -4.38
C GLY A 44 6.40 49.00 -3.70
N GLU A 45 6.21 48.96 -2.39
CA GLU A 45 6.14 47.71 -1.60
C GLU A 45 4.99 46.81 -2.06
N LYS A 46 3.82 47.39 -2.34
CA LYS A 46 2.65 46.66 -2.86
C LYS A 46 2.96 46.01 -4.22
N GLY A 47 3.68 46.71 -5.09
CA GLY A 47 4.14 46.15 -6.38
C GLY A 47 5.06 44.94 -6.20
N ILE A 48 6.02 45.04 -5.28
CA ILE A 48 6.95 43.94 -4.95
C ILE A 48 6.19 42.74 -4.38
N LEU A 49 5.28 42.96 -3.44
CA LEU A 49 4.46 41.91 -2.84
C LEU A 49 3.58 41.21 -3.88
N GLN A 50 3.01 41.96 -4.82
CA GLN A 50 2.18 41.39 -5.88
C GLN A 50 3.01 40.53 -6.84
N GLN A 51 4.25 40.94 -7.14
CA GLN A 51 5.17 40.14 -7.95
C GLN A 51 5.61 38.86 -7.22
N LEU A 52 5.94 38.94 -5.93
CA LEU A 52 6.26 37.78 -5.10
C LEU A 52 5.10 36.79 -5.00
N LYS A 53 3.86 37.29 -4.92
CA LYS A 53 2.65 36.47 -4.89
C LYS A 53 2.52 35.64 -6.17
N VAL A 54 2.70 36.24 -7.34
CA VAL A 54 2.64 35.54 -8.63
C VAL A 54 3.76 34.49 -8.72
N GLU A 55 4.99 34.83 -8.31
CA GLU A 55 6.11 33.89 -8.33
C GLU A 55 5.86 32.69 -7.39
N LEU A 56 5.25 32.92 -6.23
CA LEU A 56 4.86 31.84 -5.31
C LEU A 56 3.78 30.94 -5.91
N GLU A 57 2.74 31.51 -6.51
CA GLU A 57 1.68 30.75 -7.18
C GLU A 57 2.23 29.88 -8.33
N GLU A 58 3.16 30.41 -9.13
CA GLU A 58 3.84 29.66 -10.19
C GLU A 58 4.71 28.53 -9.63
N ARG A 59 5.45 28.77 -8.54
CA ARG A 59 6.27 27.74 -7.88
C ARG A 59 5.43 26.65 -7.25
N GLU A 60 4.32 27.00 -6.59
CA GLU A 60 3.39 26.04 -6.00
C GLU A 60 2.80 25.13 -7.07
N ALA A 61 2.37 25.69 -8.21
CA ALA A 61 1.88 24.91 -9.34
C ALA A 61 2.97 23.96 -9.91
N ALA A 62 4.20 24.44 -10.06
CA ALA A 62 5.31 23.63 -10.54
C ALA A 62 5.70 22.50 -9.56
N ILE A 63 5.61 22.74 -8.25
CA ILE A 63 5.83 21.73 -7.21
C ILE A 63 4.73 20.67 -7.29
N ALA A 64 3.47 21.07 -7.39
CA ALA A 64 2.34 20.14 -7.47
C ALA A 64 2.48 19.17 -8.67
N VAL A 65 2.81 19.69 -9.85
CA VAL A 65 3.03 18.84 -11.05
C VAL A 65 4.20 17.87 -10.85
N ARG A 66 5.30 18.33 -10.22
CA ARG A 66 6.46 17.47 -9.96
C ARG A 66 6.14 16.38 -8.93
N GLU A 67 5.36 16.71 -7.90
CA GLU A 67 4.93 15.75 -6.88
C GLU A 67 4.04 14.67 -7.50
N GLU A 68 3.10 15.04 -8.36
CA GLU A 68 2.26 14.09 -9.10
C GLU A 68 3.10 13.18 -10.02
N GLN A 69 4.06 13.75 -10.75
CA GLN A 69 4.95 12.94 -11.59
C GLN A 69 5.80 11.96 -10.75
N SER A 70 6.26 12.40 -9.57
CA SER A 70 7.04 11.58 -8.64
C SER A 70 6.22 10.43 -8.06
N THR A 71 4.97 10.69 -7.66
CA THR A 71 4.07 9.64 -7.15
C THR A 71 3.74 8.61 -8.22
N LEU A 72 3.50 9.04 -9.46
CA LEU A 72 3.27 8.13 -10.60
C LEU A 72 4.50 7.25 -10.87
N LEU A 73 5.70 7.83 -10.95
CA LEU A 73 6.94 7.07 -11.15
C LEU A 73 7.19 6.05 -10.03
N SER A 74 6.91 6.44 -8.78
CA SER A 74 7.00 5.54 -7.62
C SER A 74 6.01 4.38 -7.74
N ALA A 75 4.76 4.64 -8.16
CA ALA A 75 3.74 3.60 -8.35
C ALA A 75 4.15 2.60 -9.45
N PHE A 76 4.69 3.08 -10.57
CA PHE A 76 5.19 2.21 -11.63
C PHE A 76 6.33 1.31 -11.16
N ALA A 77 7.30 1.86 -10.43
CA ALA A 77 8.40 1.09 -9.86
C ALA A 77 7.91 0.01 -8.88
N GLN A 78 6.88 0.31 -8.07
CA GLN A 78 6.27 -0.67 -7.16
C GLN A 78 5.56 -1.81 -7.91
N ILE A 79 4.88 -1.49 -9.02
CA ILE A 79 4.23 -2.50 -9.87
C ILE A 79 5.27 -3.40 -10.53
N GLU A 80 6.35 -2.84 -11.05
CA GLU A 80 7.43 -3.64 -11.65
C GLU A 80 8.09 -4.55 -10.61
N ASN A 81 8.36 -4.04 -9.41
CA ASN A 81 8.89 -4.86 -8.31
C ASN A 81 7.94 -6.00 -7.94
N ALA A 82 6.63 -5.72 -7.88
CA ALA A 82 5.63 -6.73 -7.59
C ALA A 82 5.52 -7.79 -8.69
N ASP A 83 5.70 -7.43 -9.96
CA ASP A 83 5.76 -8.38 -11.08
C ASP A 83 6.92 -9.37 -10.89
N GLN A 84 8.08 -8.84 -10.49
CA GLN A 84 9.24 -9.67 -10.18
C GLN A 84 9.02 -10.55 -8.95
N THR A 85 8.38 -10.04 -7.91
CA THR A 85 8.02 -10.83 -6.72
C THR A 85 7.05 -11.95 -7.06
N LEU A 86 6.04 -11.70 -7.89
CA LEU A 86 5.11 -12.72 -8.35
C LEU A 86 5.83 -13.82 -9.13
N LYS A 87 6.69 -13.46 -10.09
CA LYS A 87 7.50 -14.43 -10.83
C LYS A 87 8.38 -15.28 -9.92
N ARG A 88 9.05 -14.67 -8.93
CA ARG A 88 9.85 -15.41 -7.94
C ARG A 88 8.99 -16.38 -7.14
N LEU A 89 7.78 -15.97 -6.74
CA LEU A 89 6.86 -16.84 -6.04
C LEU A 89 6.50 -18.05 -6.90
N GLU A 90 6.19 -17.85 -8.18
CA GLU A 90 5.83 -18.93 -9.11
C GLU A 90 7.01 -19.84 -9.47
N ASP A 91 8.20 -19.28 -9.65
CA ASP A 91 9.43 -20.02 -9.97
C ASP A 91 9.86 -20.93 -8.81
N ILE A 92 9.80 -20.42 -7.58
CA ILE A 92 10.20 -21.16 -6.38
C ILE A 92 9.11 -22.16 -5.98
N PHE A 93 7.83 -21.84 -6.24
CA PHE A 93 6.69 -22.57 -5.74
C PHE A 93 5.67 -22.90 -6.85
N SER A 94 5.80 -24.09 -7.45
CA SER A 94 4.98 -24.52 -8.60
C SER A 94 3.48 -24.66 -8.29
N CYS A 95 3.12 -24.89 -7.04
CA CYS A 95 1.81 -24.55 -6.49
C CYS A 95 2.12 -23.47 -5.47
N SER A 96 1.44 -22.31 -5.54
CA SER A 96 1.63 -21.18 -4.62
C SER A 96 1.44 -21.62 -3.17
N LEU A 97 2.44 -22.26 -2.55
CA LEU A 97 2.29 -23.31 -1.53
C LEU A 97 1.44 -22.83 -0.35
N ALA A 98 0.13 -22.99 -0.48
CA ALA A 98 -0.80 -22.58 0.55
C ALA A 98 -0.62 -23.57 1.71
N CYS A 99 -0.03 -23.09 2.80
CA CYS A 99 0.40 -23.88 3.96
C CYS A 99 1.47 -24.94 3.59
N PRO A 100 2.77 -24.58 3.53
CA PRO A 100 3.83 -25.48 3.08
C PRO A 100 4.20 -26.53 4.14
N TYR A 101 4.26 -27.79 3.72
CA TYR A 101 4.69 -28.92 4.54
C TYR A 101 5.83 -29.67 3.86
N SER A 102 6.84 -30.04 4.65
CA SER A 102 7.94 -30.91 4.26
C SER A 102 7.64 -32.35 4.57
N LEU A 103 8.08 -33.24 3.68
CA LEU A 103 8.04 -34.67 3.91
C LEU A 103 9.15 -35.09 4.89
N ALA A 104 8.77 -35.71 6.00
CA ALA A 104 9.66 -36.27 7.00
C ALA A 104 10.12 -37.67 6.58
N SER A 105 10.97 -37.74 5.55
CA SER A 105 11.67 -38.96 5.15
C SER A 105 13.16 -38.83 5.49
N PRO A 106 13.84 -39.90 5.93
CA PRO A 106 15.30 -39.87 6.17
C PRO A 106 16.12 -39.42 4.95
N GLY A 107 15.56 -39.54 3.75
CA GLY A 107 16.24 -39.22 2.48
C GLY A 107 15.76 -37.94 1.79
N CYS A 108 14.78 -37.19 2.31
CA CYS A 108 14.32 -35.97 1.65
C CYS A 108 13.69 -34.94 2.59
N GLY A 109 13.76 -33.66 2.22
CA GLY A 109 13.08 -32.54 2.90
C GLY A 109 12.21 -31.70 1.95
N HIS A 110 11.75 -32.29 0.85
CA HIS A 110 10.97 -31.59 -0.16
C HIS A 110 9.65 -31.08 0.42
N SER A 111 9.28 -29.86 0.04
CA SER A 111 8.08 -29.17 0.51
C SER A 111 7.01 -29.07 -0.54
N PHE A 112 5.76 -29.13 -0.10
CA PHE A 112 4.59 -29.13 -0.95
C PHE A 112 3.46 -28.35 -0.28
N CYS A 113 2.47 -27.94 -1.08
CA CYS A 113 1.24 -27.36 -0.54
C CYS A 113 0.51 -28.44 0.27
N ALA A 114 -0.03 -28.08 1.44
CA ALA A 114 -0.67 -29.03 2.34
C ALA A 114 -1.73 -29.88 1.63
N MET A 115 -2.66 -29.24 0.92
CA MET A 115 -3.72 -29.94 0.19
C MET A 115 -3.17 -30.86 -0.92
N CYS A 116 -2.17 -30.40 -1.65
CA CYS A 116 -1.57 -31.13 -2.77
C CYS A 116 -0.92 -32.43 -2.29
N ILE A 117 -0.12 -32.35 -1.22
CA ILE A 117 0.59 -33.51 -0.72
C ILE A 117 -0.33 -34.48 0.02
N LEU A 118 -1.37 -33.98 0.69
CA LEU A 118 -2.42 -34.82 1.26
C LEU A 118 -3.16 -35.57 0.16
N GLN A 119 -3.64 -34.88 -0.87
CA GLN A 119 -4.36 -35.54 -1.98
C GLN A 119 -3.50 -36.59 -2.65
N TRP A 120 -2.24 -36.25 -2.93
CA TRP A 120 -1.29 -37.18 -3.52
C TRP A 120 -1.04 -38.40 -2.61
N PHE A 121 -0.77 -38.19 -1.31
CA PHE A 121 -0.45 -39.29 -0.38
C PHE A 121 -1.65 -40.22 -0.19
N PHE A 122 -2.86 -39.67 -0.07
CA PHE A 122 -4.09 -40.44 0.11
C PHE A 122 -4.62 -41.02 -1.20
N SER A 123 -4.15 -40.59 -2.37
CA SER A 123 -4.50 -41.25 -3.64
C SER A 123 -4.14 -42.75 -3.63
N GLY A 124 -3.01 -43.11 -2.99
CA GLY A 124 -2.56 -44.48 -2.79
C GLY A 124 -3.29 -45.27 -1.70
N LEU A 125 -4.16 -44.64 -0.90
CA LEU A 125 -4.97 -45.33 0.10
C LEU A 125 -6.08 -46.14 -0.57
N HIS A 126 -6.10 -47.45 -0.32
CA HIS A 126 -7.11 -48.34 -0.87
C HIS A 126 -8.45 -48.19 -0.13
N ARG A 127 -9.51 -47.84 -0.87
CA ARG A 127 -10.87 -47.61 -0.33
C ARG A 127 -11.50 -48.84 0.34
N GLY A 128 -11.16 -50.05 -0.10
CA GLY A 128 -11.75 -51.28 0.43
C GLY A 128 -11.18 -51.71 1.79
N CYS A 129 -9.89 -51.47 2.03
CA CYS A 129 -9.21 -51.95 3.24
C CYS A 129 -8.69 -50.82 4.15
N GLY A 130 -8.68 -49.57 3.68
CA GLY A 130 -8.16 -48.41 4.42
C GLY A 130 -6.66 -48.49 4.70
N GLY A 131 -5.90 -49.14 3.81
CA GLY A 131 -4.44 -49.26 3.90
C GLY A 131 -3.75 -48.88 2.59
N TRP A 132 -2.46 -48.59 2.68
CA TRP A 132 -1.58 -48.42 1.53
C TRP A 132 -0.98 -49.79 1.17
N HIS A 133 -1.18 -50.23 -0.08
CA HIS A 133 -0.60 -51.49 -0.57
C HIS A 133 0.80 -51.30 -1.16
N GLU A 134 1.13 -50.07 -1.52
CA GLU A 134 2.44 -49.65 -2.00
C GLU A 134 2.97 -48.57 -1.05
N ASP A 135 4.28 -48.59 -0.80
CA ASP A 135 4.91 -47.59 0.04
C ASP A 135 4.84 -46.21 -0.66
N PRO A 136 4.21 -45.19 -0.05
CA PRO A 136 4.16 -43.87 -0.64
C PRO A 136 5.59 -43.29 -0.74
N MET A 137 5.91 -42.71 -1.90
CA MET A 137 7.25 -42.18 -2.21
C MET A 137 7.20 -40.70 -2.58
N CYS A 138 8.11 -39.87 -2.07
CA CYS A 138 8.19 -38.45 -2.40
C CYS A 138 8.04 -38.18 -3.93
N PRO A 139 7.11 -37.30 -4.37
CA PRO A 139 6.89 -37.04 -5.79
C PRO A 139 8.13 -36.57 -6.57
N LEU A 140 9.08 -35.91 -5.89
CA LEU A 140 10.26 -35.32 -6.52
C LEU A 140 11.47 -36.25 -6.57
N CYS A 141 11.73 -36.99 -5.49
CA CYS A 141 12.96 -37.79 -5.35
C CYS A 141 12.73 -39.28 -5.07
N ARG A 142 11.46 -39.70 -4.96
CA ARG A 142 11.05 -41.07 -4.70
C ARG A 142 11.52 -41.67 -3.37
N ALA A 143 11.96 -40.84 -2.41
CA ALA A 143 12.25 -41.29 -1.05
C ALA A 143 10.98 -41.86 -0.38
N VAL A 144 11.10 -43.03 0.24
CA VAL A 144 9.97 -43.73 0.89
C VAL A 144 9.49 -42.94 2.11
N LEU A 145 8.16 -42.86 2.27
CA LEU A 145 7.48 -42.15 3.35
C LEU A 145 6.89 -43.14 4.37
N PRO A 146 6.87 -42.79 5.66
CA PRO A 146 6.22 -43.60 6.68
C PRO A 146 4.69 -43.67 6.48
N VAL A 147 4.12 -44.84 6.72
CA VAL A 147 2.66 -45.09 6.75
C VAL A 147 2.20 -45.48 8.15
N PRO A 148 0.94 -45.19 8.52
CA PRO A 148 0.37 -45.59 9.80
C PRO A 148 0.48 -47.11 9.99
N GLY A 149 1.10 -47.54 11.09
CA GLY A 149 1.27 -48.95 11.47
C GLY A 149 2.70 -49.49 11.42
N ASN A 150 3.63 -48.85 10.70
CA ASN A 150 5.05 -49.24 10.65
C ASN A 150 5.97 -48.31 11.46
N ILE A 151 5.62 -47.03 11.61
CA ILE A 151 6.43 -46.01 12.31
C ILE A 151 5.46 -45.02 12.99
N GLU A 152 5.74 -44.61 14.23
CA GLU A 152 4.89 -43.69 15.02
C GLU A 152 4.88 -42.24 14.49
N SER A 153 5.80 -41.90 13.58
CA SER A 153 5.95 -40.55 13.06
C SER A 153 5.10 -40.28 11.83
N CYS A 154 4.30 -39.22 11.88
CA CYS A 154 3.62 -38.66 10.72
C CYS A 154 4.63 -38.20 9.64
N PRO A 155 4.41 -38.49 8.34
CA PRO A 155 5.31 -38.09 7.26
C PRO A 155 5.30 -36.58 6.97
N PHE A 156 4.49 -35.78 7.67
CA PHE A 156 4.30 -34.36 7.37
C PHE A 156 4.80 -33.49 8.50
N THR A 157 5.74 -32.59 8.19
CA THR A 157 6.25 -31.58 9.12
C THR A 157 5.99 -30.19 8.55
N PRO A 158 5.43 -29.24 9.32
CA PRO A 158 5.24 -27.87 8.85
C PRO A 158 6.59 -27.24 8.44
N ASN A 159 6.65 -26.60 7.27
CA ASN A 159 7.83 -25.84 6.85
C ASN A 159 7.64 -24.35 7.17
N ARG A 160 7.95 -23.98 8.41
CA ARG A 160 7.77 -22.60 8.89
C ARG A 160 8.60 -21.58 8.12
N LEU A 161 9.80 -21.94 7.70
CA LEU A 161 10.67 -21.04 6.93
C LEU A 161 10.05 -20.74 5.54
N ALA A 162 9.56 -21.77 4.85
CA ALA A 162 8.86 -21.56 3.58
C ALA A 162 7.57 -20.76 3.78
N ASP A 163 6.83 -21.00 4.86
CA ASP A 163 5.62 -20.24 5.20
C ASP A 163 5.94 -18.76 5.39
N GLU A 164 6.97 -18.42 6.17
CA GLU A 164 7.42 -17.04 6.40
C GLU A 164 7.82 -16.34 5.10
N ILE A 165 8.60 -17.01 4.24
CA ILE A 165 9.04 -16.45 2.95
C ILE A 165 7.83 -16.20 2.02
N ILE A 166 6.90 -17.14 1.94
CA ILE A 166 5.70 -17.00 1.11
C ILE A 166 4.83 -15.85 1.63
N GLN A 167 4.62 -15.77 2.94
CA GLN A 167 3.85 -14.69 3.57
C GLN A 167 4.49 -13.33 3.29
N GLN A 168 5.82 -13.24 3.33
CA GLN A 168 6.52 -12.00 2.97
C GLN A 168 6.21 -11.57 1.53
N TYR A 169 6.38 -12.47 0.56
CA TYR A 169 6.07 -12.17 -0.84
C TYR A 169 4.60 -11.80 -1.05
N LEU A 170 3.68 -12.50 -0.39
CA LEU A 170 2.25 -12.16 -0.47
C LEU A 170 1.94 -10.80 0.13
N ASN A 171 2.62 -10.39 1.20
CA ASN A 171 2.42 -9.07 1.80
C ASN A 171 2.96 -7.96 0.90
N GLU A 172 4.12 -8.18 0.26
CA GLU A 172 4.66 -7.28 -0.77
C GLU A 172 3.64 -7.09 -1.91
N LEU A 173 3.10 -8.20 -2.45
CA LEU A 173 2.06 -8.16 -3.49
C LEU A 173 0.75 -7.47 -3.04
N ALA A 174 0.38 -7.59 -1.76
CA ALA A 174 -0.82 -6.95 -1.21
C ALA A 174 -0.74 -5.43 -1.20
N SER A 175 0.46 -4.91 -0.94
CA SER A 175 0.76 -3.49 -0.72
C SER A 175 0.88 -2.67 -2.00
N VAL A 176 0.73 -3.29 -3.18
CA VAL A 176 0.90 -2.62 -4.47
C VAL A 176 -0.24 -1.60 -4.67
N PRO A 177 0.09 -0.32 -4.89
CA PRO A 177 -0.91 0.73 -5.04
C PRO A 177 -1.73 0.52 -6.32
N ALA A 178 -2.99 0.94 -6.26
CA ALA A 178 -3.77 1.12 -7.48
C ALA A 178 -3.15 2.24 -8.30
N LEU A 179 -3.01 2.02 -9.61
CA LEU A 179 -2.76 3.14 -10.51
C LEU A 179 -4.03 3.99 -10.53
N PRO A 180 -3.91 5.32 -10.48
CA PRO A 180 -5.05 6.16 -10.81
C PRO A 180 -5.44 5.86 -12.27
N ASP A 181 -6.73 5.59 -12.49
CA ASP A 181 -7.27 5.49 -13.84
C ASP A 181 -7.04 6.82 -14.58
N GLU A 182 -6.96 6.80 -15.92
CA GLU A 182 -6.83 8.04 -16.72
C GLU A 182 -7.97 9.05 -16.47
N ASP A 183 -9.07 8.62 -15.83
CA ASP A 183 -10.21 9.46 -15.45
C ASP A 183 -10.29 9.80 -13.94
N GLY A 184 -9.28 9.45 -13.12
CA GLY A 184 -9.22 9.84 -11.71
C GLY A 184 -10.30 9.23 -10.79
N SER A 185 -11.01 8.20 -11.24
CA SER A 185 -12.05 7.52 -10.45
C SER A 185 -11.48 6.32 -9.71
N ILE A 186 -11.70 6.26 -8.39
CA ILE A 186 -11.39 5.10 -7.56
C ILE A 186 -12.47 4.06 -7.82
N ILE A 187 -12.17 3.01 -8.60
CA ILE A 187 -13.09 1.89 -8.77
C ILE A 187 -13.01 1.02 -7.50
N ASP A 188 -13.97 1.20 -6.60
CA ASP A 188 -14.40 0.12 -5.70
C ASP A 188 -14.96 -1.00 -6.59
N GLN A 189 -14.14 -2.04 -6.83
CA GLN A 189 -14.52 -3.20 -7.63
C GLN A 189 -15.47 -4.12 -6.84
N ASN A 190 -16.67 -3.61 -6.55
CA ASN A 190 -17.82 -4.38 -6.13
C ASN A 190 -19.05 -3.79 -6.84
N THR A 191 -19.15 -3.95 -8.17
CA THR A 191 -20.39 -4.30 -8.88
C THR A 191 -20.29 -4.13 -10.41
N SER A 192 -20.77 -5.17 -11.11
CA SER A 192 -21.50 -5.13 -12.38
C SER A 192 -20.76 -5.14 -13.73
N LYS A 193 -21.29 -6.06 -14.57
CA LYS A 193 -21.12 -6.23 -16.01
C LYS A 193 -21.35 -4.91 -16.77
N GLY A 194 -20.30 -4.40 -17.40
CA GLY A 194 -20.39 -3.27 -18.35
C GLY A 194 -19.51 -3.54 -19.58
N LYS A 195 -20.14 -3.63 -20.75
CA LYS A 195 -19.51 -3.94 -22.04
C LYS A 195 -18.93 -2.66 -22.63
N GLY A 196 -17.70 -2.29 -22.24
CA GLY A 196 -16.98 -1.13 -22.76
C GLY A 196 -15.65 -1.56 -23.41
N LYS A 197 -15.53 -1.35 -24.73
CA LYS A 197 -14.25 -1.48 -25.47
C LYS A 197 -13.37 -0.27 -25.15
N GLY A 198 -12.81 -0.21 -23.95
CA GLY A 198 -11.62 0.58 -23.67
C GLY A 198 -10.40 -0.29 -23.91
N LYS A 199 -9.35 0.24 -24.54
CA LYS A 199 -8.05 -0.43 -24.58
C LYS A 199 -7.60 -0.59 -23.13
N SER A 200 -7.72 -1.80 -22.60
CA SER A 200 -7.23 -2.13 -21.28
C SER A 200 -5.74 -1.84 -21.25
N LEU A 201 -5.31 -0.98 -20.32
CA LEU A 201 -3.94 -1.01 -19.79
C LEU A 201 -3.57 -2.49 -19.53
N PRO A 202 -2.29 -2.88 -19.64
CA PRO A 202 -1.88 -4.25 -19.37
C PRO A 202 -2.54 -4.69 -18.06
N GLU A 203 -3.41 -5.68 -18.13
CA GLU A 203 -4.06 -6.22 -16.94
C GLU A 203 -2.93 -6.91 -16.18
N TYR A 204 -2.25 -6.15 -15.32
CA TYR A 204 -1.07 -6.62 -14.63
C TYR A 204 -1.50 -7.82 -13.80
N GLU A 205 -0.85 -8.96 -14.00
CA GLU A 205 -1.14 -10.25 -13.33
C GLU A 205 -1.09 -10.15 -11.80
N ILE A 206 -0.54 -9.04 -11.28
CA ILE A 206 -0.46 -8.65 -9.88
C ILE A 206 -1.82 -8.21 -9.29
N VAL A 207 -2.73 -7.66 -10.10
CA VAL A 207 -4.00 -7.08 -9.60
C VAL A 207 -4.83 -8.08 -8.77
N PRO A 208 -5.00 -9.35 -9.20
CA PRO A 208 -5.65 -10.39 -8.39
C PRO A 208 -4.97 -10.73 -7.06
N TRP A 209 -3.69 -10.38 -6.88
CA TRP A 209 -2.90 -10.67 -5.68
C TRP A 209 -2.87 -9.53 -4.65
N ARG A 210 -3.42 -8.36 -5.01
CA ARG A 210 -3.57 -7.22 -4.09
C ARG A 210 -4.50 -7.56 -2.93
N GLU A 211 -4.52 -6.69 -1.93
CA GLU A 211 -5.47 -6.81 -0.83
C GLU A 211 -6.92 -6.86 -1.34
N GLY A 212 -7.70 -7.85 -0.89
CA GLY A 212 -9.05 -8.12 -1.41
C GLY A 212 -9.13 -8.81 -2.78
N GLY A 213 -8.01 -8.95 -3.50
CA GLY A 213 -7.93 -9.59 -4.81
C GLY A 213 -8.38 -11.06 -4.81
N SER A 214 -8.87 -11.55 -5.94
CA SER A 214 -9.41 -12.91 -6.08
C SER A 214 -8.34 -13.98 -5.83
N ALA A 215 -7.16 -13.88 -6.46
CA ALA A 215 -6.09 -14.86 -6.29
C ALA A 215 -5.58 -14.91 -4.84
N ARG A 216 -5.49 -13.75 -4.17
CA ARG A 216 -5.14 -13.68 -2.74
C ARG A 216 -6.19 -14.36 -1.86
N ARG A 217 -7.48 -14.11 -2.11
CA ARG A 217 -8.58 -14.77 -1.37
C ARG A 217 -8.57 -16.28 -1.58
N ASP A 218 -8.39 -16.74 -2.81
CA ASP A 218 -8.30 -18.16 -3.13
C ASP A 218 -7.07 -18.82 -2.48
N TRP A 219 -5.95 -18.09 -2.39
CA TRP A 219 -4.76 -18.54 -1.67
C TRP A 219 -5.03 -18.69 -0.17
N LEU A 220 -5.62 -17.67 0.47
CA LEU A 220 -5.96 -17.68 1.90
C LEU A 220 -6.93 -18.81 2.26
N GLU A 221 -7.92 -19.09 1.40
CA GLU A 221 -8.84 -20.19 1.62
C GLU A 221 -8.14 -21.55 1.52
N ARG A 222 -7.28 -21.74 0.51
CA ARG A 222 -6.47 -22.96 0.40
C ARG A 222 -5.52 -23.13 1.58
N GLU A 223 -4.94 -22.04 2.08
CA GLU A 223 -4.03 -22.03 3.23
C GLU A 223 -4.77 -22.49 4.48
N ARG A 224 -5.94 -21.89 4.76
CA ARG A 224 -6.80 -22.25 5.88
C ARG A 224 -7.25 -23.71 5.79
N ALA A 225 -7.76 -24.13 4.64
CA ALA A 225 -8.23 -25.50 4.43
C ALA A 225 -7.08 -26.50 4.61
N GLY A 226 -5.91 -26.22 4.02
CA GLY A 226 -4.71 -27.02 4.15
C GLY A 226 -4.24 -27.15 5.60
N ARG A 227 -4.19 -26.04 6.33
CA ARG A 227 -3.79 -25.98 7.74
C ARG A 227 -4.72 -26.84 8.62
N LEU A 228 -6.04 -26.67 8.47
CA LEU A 228 -7.03 -27.43 9.23
C LEU A 228 -6.92 -28.94 8.98
N LYS A 229 -6.75 -29.35 7.71
CA LYS A 229 -6.61 -30.76 7.36
C LYS A 229 -5.31 -31.36 7.87
N MET A 230 -4.20 -30.63 7.74
CA MET A 230 -2.90 -31.07 8.25
C MET A 230 -2.89 -31.15 9.77
N GLU A 231 -3.44 -30.17 10.48
CA GLU A 231 -3.50 -30.15 11.95
C GLU A 231 -4.35 -31.31 12.48
N TYR A 232 -5.51 -31.57 11.87
CA TYR A 232 -6.32 -32.74 12.19
C TYR A 232 -5.53 -34.04 11.99
N LEU A 233 -4.91 -34.21 10.82
CA LEU A 233 -4.19 -35.44 10.49
C LEU A 233 -2.98 -35.65 11.40
N THR A 234 -2.16 -34.63 11.60
CA THR A 234 -0.93 -34.72 12.39
C THR A 234 -1.22 -34.95 13.88
N SER A 235 -2.27 -34.32 14.42
CA SER A 235 -2.67 -34.47 15.83
C SER A 235 -3.30 -35.84 16.13
N ASN A 236 -3.93 -36.46 15.14
CA ASN A 236 -4.63 -37.74 15.31
C ASN A 236 -3.91 -38.91 14.63
N TRP A 237 -2.70 -38.70 14.09
CA TRP A 237 -2.02 -39.67 13.22
C TRP A 237 -1.95 -41.09 13.80
N VAL A 238 -1.62 -41.19 15.09
CA VAL A 238 -1.49 -42.47 15.82
C VAL A 238 -2.81 -43.04 16.34
N THR A 239 -3.87 -42.23 16.38
CA THR A 239 -5.19 -42.61 16.91
C THR A 239 -6.22 -42.91 15.82
N LEU A 240 -5.95 -42.51 14.58
CA LEU A 240 -6.84 -42.73 13.45
C LEU A 240 -6.88 -44.22 13.05
N PHE A 241 -8.10 -44.72 12.89
CA PHE A 241 -8.37 -46.05 12.35
C PHE A 241 -8.48 -46.03 10.83
N LYS A 242 -8.36 -47.22 10.22
CA LYS A 242 -8.45 -47.43 8.76
C LYS A 242 -9.67 -46.77 8.11
N TYR A 243 -10.84 -46.84 8.74
CA TYR A 243 -12.06 -46.21 8.20
C TYR A 243 -11.99 -44.68 8.23
N GLN A 244 -11.36 -44.09 9.26
CA GLN A 244 -11.21 -42.64 9.37
C GLN A 244 -10.22 -42.10 8.34
N PHE A 245 -9.21 -42.89 7.95
CA PHE A 245 -8.35 -42.53 6.80
C PHE A 245 -9.14 -42.50 5.49
N ILE A 246 -10.13 -43.38 5.31
CA ILE A 246 -11.02 -43.36 4.13
C ILE A 246 -11.92 -42.11 4.16
N GLU A 247 -12.55 -41.82 5.30
CA GLU A 247 -13.36 -40.60 5.46
C GLU A 247 -12.52 -39.34 5.22
N PHE A 248 -11.28 -39.33 5.72
CA PHE A 248 -10.35 -38.23 5.50
C PHE A 248 -10.03 -38.07 4.01
N LYS A 249 -9.72 -39.17 3.30
CA LYS A 249 -9.50 -39.20 1.84
C LYS A 249 -10.67 -38.58 1.07
N ASP A 250 -11.90 -38.96 1.42
CA ASP A 250 -13.11 -38.41 0.81
C ASP A 250 -13.24 -36.92 1.07
N SER A 251 -12.93 -36.48 2.29
CA SER A 251 -13.03 -35.08 2.70
C SER A 251 -12.02 -34.14 2.02
N ILE A 252 -10.95 -34.68 1.42
CA ILE A 252 -9.92 -33.93 0.69
C ILE A 252 -10.03 -34.11 -0.84
N GLY A 253 -10.98 -34.92 -1.33
CA GLY A 253 -11.24 -35.14 -2.74
C GLY A 253 -10.17 -35.97 -3.47
N ALA A 254 -9.62 -37.00 -2.80
CA ALA A 254 -8.54 -37.85 -3.32
C ALA A 254 -8.94 -39.30 -3.66
#